data_AF-A0A098TMD9-F1
#
_entry.id   AF-A0A098TMD9-F1
#
_cell.length_a   1.000
_cell.length_b   1.000
_cell.length_c   1.000
_cell.angle_alpha   90.00
_cell.angle_beta   90.00
_cell.angle_gamma   90.00
#
_symmetry.space_group_name_H-M   'P 1'
#
loop_
_entity.id
_entity.type
_entity.pdbx_description
1 polymer ?
#
loop_
_entity_poly.entity_id
_entity_poly.type
_entity_poly.pdbx_seq_one_letter_code
_entity_poly.pdbx_strand_id
1 'polypeptide(L)'
;MFYVLQTPLAAAEYFLALLGSPFAKAAPQAALLGVVPLVMWGSFALLSWQQRASRFRIQAAPWLSLGLFPLLFALLVTVGRAGFGLDQATSSRYTTPAMLLVVAVIQLWRLWLMEFPHTQRQYRLWTRVATLLAALLIYSWVLGSGEALTDGRRVALERATGKACLEVLPLLVSNSNTDRCLQTLYPAPGVVRQRMETLQQLGWRSFLTAMAWSPHPTQTYGYIDQPATTSQPMLIRPPHPLTLAGWAILPNSDQQPVVFFTQNAQKVFFAVARGGMDSPDVAKALGSARYGRSRWEAEILTGTLPLAPTVINAWVYDSNQQKFVKLKGEPQIKVVEES
;
A
#
# COMPACT_ATOMS: atom_id res chain seq x y z
N MET A 1 13.06 -28.86 -12.75
CA MET A 1 11.78 -29.53 -13.07
C MET A 1 10.67 -28.52 -12.86
N PHE A 2 9.74 -28.35 -13.80
CA PHE A 2 8.69 -27.33 -13.68
C PHE A 2 7.76 -27.64 -12.50
N TYR A 3 7.55 -26.67 -11.61
CA TYR A 3 6.67 -26.80 -10.44
C TYR A 3 5.26 -27.28 -10.80
N VAL A 4 4.75 -26.82 -11.95
CA VAL A 4 3.44 -27.21 -12.51
C VAL A 4 3.30 -28.72 -12.72
N LEU A 5 4.39 -29.42 -13.04
CA LEU A 5 4.37 -30.88 -13.24
C LEU A 5 4.47 -31.65 -11.91
N GLN A 6 5.03 -31.03 -10.88
CA GLN A 6 5.16 -31.62 -9.55
C GLN A 6 3.88 -31.47 -8.73
N THR A 7 3.17 -30.35 -8.90
CA THR A 7 1.98 -29.98 -8.12
C THR A 7 0.88 -29.42 -9.04
N PRO A 8 0.25 -30.27 -9.88
CA PRO A 8 -0.71 -29.82 -10.89
C PRO A 8 -1.94 -29.15 -10.28
N LEU A 9 -2.38 -29.59 -9.10
CA LEU A 9 -3.51 -29.00 -8.39
C LEU A 9 -3.21 -27.56 -7.94
N ALA A 10 -2.05 -27.33 -7.31
CA ALA A 10 -1.62 -25.99 -6.89
C ALA A 10 -1.44 -25.04 -8.09
N ALA A 11 -0.95 -25.57 -9.22
CA ALA A 11 -0.86 -24.80 -10.45
C ALA A 11 -2.24 -24.44 -11.03
N ALA A 12 -3.22 -25.35 -10.97
CA ALA A 12 -4.59 -25.06 -11.38
C ALA A 12 -5.24 -24.01 -10.48
N GLU A 13 -5.06 -24.11 -9.16
CA GLU A 13 -5.51 -23.10 -8.20
C GLU A 13 -4.89 -21.73 -8.48
N TYR A 14 -3.58 -21.69 -8.76
CA TYR A 14 -2.89 -20.45 -9.12
C TYR A 14 -3.45 -19.84 -10.42
N PHE A 15 -3.65 -20.65 -11.45
CA PHE A 15 -4.23 -20.22 -12.72
C PHE A 15 -5.62 -19.62 -12.52
N LEU A 16 -6.49 -20.30 -11.78
CA LEU A 16 -7.84 -19.84 -11.49
C LEU A 16 -7.83 -18.58 -10.61
N ALA A 17 -6.95 -18.51 -9.60
CA ALA A 17 -6.81 -17.34 -8.73
C ALA A 17 -6.39 -16.11 -9.53
N LEU A 18 -5.52 -16.27 -10.52
CA LEU A 18 -5.11 -15.18 -11.40
C LEU A 18 -6.30 -14.66 -12.23
N LEU A 19 -7.11 -15.56 -12.80
CA LEU A 19 -8.31 -15.17 -13.56
C LEU A 19 -9.38 -14.49 -12.70
N GLY A 20 -9.54 -14.92 -11.45
CA GLY A 20 -10.49 -14.34 -10.50
C GLY A 20 -9.98 -13.16 -9.69
N SER A 21 -8.71 -12.77 -9.86
CA SER A 21 -8.09 -11.64 -9.15
C SER A 21 -8.83 -10.29 -9.26
N PRO A 22 -9.62 -9.99 -10.31
CA PRO A 22 -10.44 -8.77 -10.32
C PRO A 22 -11.59 -8.77 -9.31
N PHE A 23 -11.99 -9.94 -8.79
CA PHE A 23 -13.18 -10.10 -7.95
C PHE A 23 -12.87 -10.39 -6.48
N ALA A 24 -11.68 -10.88 -6.16
CA ALA A 24 -11.27 -11.17 -4.79
C ALA A 24 -9.75 -11.03 -4.62
N LYS A 25 -9.35 -10.60 -3.41
CA LYS A 25 -7.94 -10.47 -3.02
C LYS A 25 -7.37 -11.75 -2.42
N ALA A 26 -8.17 -12.46 -1.63
CA ALA A 26 -7.77 -13.74 -1.06
C ALA A 26 -7.70 -14.79 -2.17
N ALA A 27 -6.54 -15.40 -2.34
CA ALA A 27 -6.29 -16.25 -3.50
C ALA A 27 -7.22 -17.48 -3.61
N PRO A 28 -7.64 -18.15 -2.51
CA PRO A 28 -8.64 -19.22 -2.60
C PRO A 28 -10.01 -18.74 -3.10
N GLN A 29 -10.45 -17.55 -2.64
CA GLN A 29 -11.72 -16.96 -3.10
C GLN A 29 -11.62 -16.52 -4.57
N ALA A 30 -10.48 -15.96 -4.96
CA ALA A 30 -10.20 -15.61 -6.34
C ALA A 30 -10.21 -16.85 -7.24
N ALA A 31 -9.65 -17.99 -6.79
CA ALA A 31 -9.66 -19.23 -7.57
C ALA A 31 -11.09 -19.70 -7.87
N LEU A 32 -11.95 -19.71 -6.85
CA LEU A 32 -13.37 -20.06 -7.02
C LEU A 32 -14.10 -19.12 -7.99
N LEU A 33 -13.88 -17.81 -7.84
CA LEU A 33 -14.53 -16.81 -8.71
C LEU A 33 -13.98 -16.81 -10.13
N GLY A 34 -12.71 -17.20 -10.35
CA GLY A 34 -12.08 -17.30 -11.66
C GLY A 34 -12.67 -18.41 -12.54
N VAL A 35 -13.28 -19.43 -11.95
CA VAL A 35 -14.00 -20.48 -12.69
C VAL A 35 -15.17 -19.89 -13.47
N VAL A 36 -15.88 -18.90 -12.92
CA VAL A 36 -17.08 -18.32 -13.52
C VAL A 36 -16.82 -17.70 -14.90
N PRO A 37 -15.93 -16.70 -15.06
CA PRO A 37 -15.65 -16.12 -16.37
C PRO A 37 -14.98 -17.11 -17.33
N LEU A 38 -14.20 -18.07 -16.83
CA LEU A 38 -13.61 -19.14 -17.65
C LEU A 38 -14.69 -20.03 -18.27
N VAL A 39 -15.64 -20.52 -17.47
CA VAL A 39 -16.74 -21.37 -17.94
C VAL A 39 -17.66 -20.59 -18.87
N MET A 40 -17.99 -19.34 -18.54
CA MET A 40 -18.80 -18.48 -19.41
C MET A 40 -18.13 -18.26 -20.77
N TRP A 41 -16.85 -17.88 -20.80
CA TRP A 41 -16.12 -17.70 -22.05
C TRP A 41 -16.02 -19.01 -22.85
N GLY A 42 -15.69 -20.13 -22.19
CA GLY A 42 -15.61 -21.45 -22.81
C GLY A 42 -16.94 -21.89 -23.42
N SER A 43 -18.05 -21.63 -22.74
CA SER A 43 -19.39 -21.91 -23.27
C SER A 43 -19.69 -21.11 -24.55
N PHE A 44 -19.33 -19.82 -24.58
CA PHE A 44 -19.49 -18.99 -25.78
C PHE A 44 -18.56 -19.40 -26.92
N ALA A 45 -17.34 -19.82 -26.61
CA ALA A 45 -16.40 -20.37 -27.60
C ALA A 45 -16.98 -21.63 -28.25
N LEU A 46 -17.53 -22.56 -27.44
CA LEU A 46 -18.18 -23.78 -27.92
C LEU A 46 -19.43 -23.48 -28.76
N LEU A 47 -20.27 -22.54 -28.32
CA LEU A 47 -21.47 -22.13 -29.06
C LEU A 47 -21.11 -21.50 -30.42
N SER A 48 -20.12 -20.61 -30.43
CA SER A 48 -19.60 -19.99 -31.66
C SER A 48 -19.02 -21.04 -32.62
N TRP A 49 -18.36 -22.07 -32.08
CA TRP A 49 -17.85 -23.20 -32.85
C TRP A 49 -18.95 -24.08 -33.45
N GLN A 50 -20.03 -24.35 -32.70
CA GLN A 50 -21.17 -25.13 -33.18
C GLN A 50 -21.94 -24.38 -34.27
N GLN A 51 -22.06 -23.05 -34.16
CA GLN A 51 -22.79 -22.22 -35.10
C GLN A 51 -21.90 -21.63 -36.21
N ARG A 52 -21.19 -22.50 -36.93
CA ARG A 52 -20.12 -22.11 -37.89
C ARG A 52 -20.54 -21.12 -38.98
N ALA A 53 -21.82 -21.11 -39.37
CA ALA A 53 -22.38 -20.27 -40.44
C ALA A 53 -23.21 -19.07 -39.92
N SER A 54 -23.27 -18.85 -38.60
CA SER A 54 -24.08 -17.78 -38.01
C SER A 54 -23.40 -16.41 -38.06
N ARG A 55 -24.20 -15.34 -38.11
CA ARG A 55 -23.71 -13.95 -37.91
C ARG A 55 -23.08 -13.78 -36.52
N PHE A 56 -23.59 -14.50 -35.53
CA PHE A 56 -23.04 -14.54 -34.17
C PHE A 56 -21.55 -14.87 -34.15
N ARG A 57 -21.08 -15.89 -34.89
CA ARG A 57 -19.67 -16.29 -34.89
C ARG A 57 -18.74 -15.16 -35.34
N ILE A 58 -19.12 -14.45 -36.41
CA ILE A 58 -18.33 -13.34 -36.97
C ILE A 58 -18.24 -12.19 -35.95
N GLN A 59 -19.37 -11.86 -35.30
CA GLN A 59 -19.42 -10.80 -34.30
C GLN A 59 -18.74 -11.20 -32.97
N ALA A 60 -18.75 -12.48 -32.62
CA ALA A 60 -18.14 -13.02 -31.41
C ALA A 60 -16.61 -13.15 -31.51
N ALA A 61 -16.06 -13.35 -32.72
CA ALA A 61 -14.64 -13.56 -32.96
C ALA A 61 -13.68 -12.56 -32.26
N PRO A 62 -13.87 -11.23 -32.34
CA PRO A 62 -12.98 -10.29 -31.65
C PRO A 62 -13.02 -10.45 -30.12
N TRP A 63 -14.19 -10.74 -29.55
CA TRP A 63 -14.34 -10.94 -28.11
C TRP A 63 -13.79 -12.29 -27.64
N LEU A 64 -13.92 -13.33 -28.46
CA LEU A 64 -13.27 -14.62 -28.20
C LEU A 64 -11.75 -14.46 -28.20
N SER A 65 -11.18 -13.72 -29.16
CA SER A 65 -9.75 -13.40 -29.18
C SER A 65 -9.32 -12.60 -27.94
N LEU A 66 -10.10 -11.57 -27.58
CA LEU A 66 -9.85 -10.77 -26.38
C LEU A 66 -9.85 -11.61 -25.09
N GLY A 67 -10.74 -12.60 -24.99
CA GLY A 67 -10.80 -13.52 -23.85
C GLY A 67 -9.76 -14.64 -23.91
N LEU A 68 -9.25 -15.01 -25.09
CA LEU A 68 -8.16 -15.99 -25.21
C LEU A 68 -6.83 -15.43 -24.69
N PHE A 69 -6.56 -14.14 -24.94
CA PHE A 69 -5.35 -13.46 -24.45
C PHE A 69 -5.11 -13.64 -22.94
N PRO A 70 -6.04 -13.31 -22.02
CA PRO A 70 -5.83 -13.48 -20.59
C PRO A 70 -5.69 -14.94 -20.16
N LEU A 71 -6.28 -15.89 -20.89
CA LEU A 71 -6.09 -17.31 -20.61
C LEU A 71 -4.65 -17.76 -20.92
N LEU A 72 -4.12 -17.37 -22.09
CA LEU A 72 -2.74 -17.65 -22.46
C LEU A 72 -1.75 -16.95 -21.52
N PHE A 73 -2.05 -15.70 -21.17
CA PHE A 73 -1.29 -14.93 -20.19
C PHE A 73 -1.27 -15.63 -18.83
N ALA A 74 -2.43 -16.02 -18.31
CA ALA A 74 -2.55 -16.71 -17.03
C ALA A 74 -1.77 -18.03 -17.03
N LEU A 75 -1.82 -18.79 -18.14
CA LEU A 75 -1.09 -20.04 -18.30
C LEU A 75 0.43 -19.80 -18.26
N LEU A 76 0.92 -18.81 -19.01
CA LEU A 76 2.34 -18.44 -19.03
C LEU A 76 2.85 -17.97 -17.65
N VAL A 77 2.06 -17.15 -16.96
CA VAL A 77 2.39 -16.71 -15.59
C VAL A 77 2.40 -17.89 -14.64
N THR A 78 1.41 -18.78 -14.72
CA THR A 78 1.33 -19.98 -13.85
C THR A 78 2.58 -20.86 -14.02
N VAL A 79 3.01 -21.11 -15.26
CA VAL A 79 4.23 -21.89 -15.54
C VAL A 79 5.48 -21.24 -14.91
N GLY A 80 5.58 -19.92 -14.97
CA GLY A 80 6.76 -19.19 -14.47
C GLY A 80 6.72 -18.81 -12.98
N ARG A 81 5.54 -18.79 -12.34
CA ARG A 81 5.36 -18.14 -11.03
C ARG A 81 4.62 -18.98 -9.98
N ALA A 82 3.97 -20.09 -10.33
CA ALA A 82 3.18 -20.86 -9.36
C ALA A 82 3.99 -21.37 -8.16
N GLY A 83 5.29 -21.62 -8.35
CA GLY A 83 6.20 -22.04 -7.26
C GLY A 83 6.52 -20.95 -6.22
N PHE A 84 6.12 -19.70 -6.44
CA PHE A 84 6.34 -18.60 -5.49
C PHE A 84 5.20 -18.40 -4.48
N GLY A 85 4.21 -19.29 -4.50
CA GLY A 85 3.07 -19.25 -3.59
C GLY A 85 1.83 -18.61 -4.21
N LEU A 86 0.67 -19.03 -3.70
CA LEU A 86 -0.65 -18.72 -4.26
C LEU A 86 -1.01 -17.23 -4.15
N ASP A 87 -0.54 -16.55 -3.10
CA ASP A 87 -0.84 -15.12 -2.84
C ASP A 87 -0.32 -14.18 -3.94
N GLN A 88 0.68 -14.60 -4.71
CA GLN A 88 1.18 -13.80 -5.83
C GLN A 88 0.18 -13.72 -6.98
N ALA A 89 -0.72 -14.69 -7.13
CA ALA A 89 -1.69 -14.74 -8.23
C ALA A 89 -2.68 -13.56 -8.19
N THR A 90 -2.97 -13.02 -7.01
CA THR A 90 -3.89 -11.89 -6.81
C THR A 90 -3.17 -10.54 -6.76
N SER A 91 -1.88 -10.49 -7.12
CA SER A 91 -1.13 -9.23 -7.23
C SER A 91 -1.77 -8.29 -8.26
N SER A 92 -1.85 -7.01 -7.92
CA SER A 92 -2.48 -5.97 -8.75
C SER A 92 -1.94 -5.87 -10.18
N ARG A 93 -0.70 -6.33 -10.42
CA ARG A 93 -0.07 -6.39 -11.75
C ARG A 93 -0.78 -7.35 -12.72
N TYR A 94 -1.54 -8.31 -12.21
CA TYR A 94 -2.26 -9.31 -13.00
C TYR A 94 -3.73 -8.95 -13.25
N THR A 95 -4.26 -7.95 -12.54
CA THR A 95 -5.65 -7.52 -12.64
C THR A 95 -5.99 -7.00 -14.04
N THR A 96 -5.14 -6.15 -14.63
CA THR A 96 -5.44 -5.54 -15.94
C THR A 96 -5.55 -6.58 -17.06
N PRO A 97 -4.61 -7.54 -17.23
CA PRO A 97 -4.81 -8.64 -18.15
C PRO A 97 -6.07 -9.45 -17.84
N ALA A 98 -6.29 -9.85 -16.58
CA ALA A 98 -7.43 -10.68 -16.19
C ALA A 98 -8.79 -10.01 -16.47
N MET A 99 -8.89 -8.68 -16.32
CA MET A 99 -10.10 -7.92 -16.63
C MET A 99 -10.55 -8.04 -18.09
N LEU A 100 -9.64 -8.32 -19.03
CA LEU A 100 -10.00 -8.51 -20.44
C LEU A 100 -10.92 -9.71 -20.65
N LEU A 101 -10.80 -10.75 -19.80
CA LEU A 101 -11.70 -11.91 -19.85
C LEU A 101 -13.12 -11.50 -19.46
N VAL A 102 -13.25 -10.65 -18.45
CA VAL A 102 -14.54 -10.12 -17.98
C VAL A 102 -15.19 -9.28 -19.07
N VAL A 103 -14.42 -8.38 -19.70
CA VAL A 103 -14.88 -7.56 -20.83
C VAL A 103 -15.35 -8.45 -21.99
N ALA A 104 -14.59 -9.47 -22.35
CA ALA A 104 -14.96 -10.42 -23.39
C ALA A 104 -16.28 -11.13 -23.08
N VAL A 105 -16.45 -11.63 -21.85
CA VAL A 105 -17.67 -12.32 -21.42
C VAL A 105 -18.89 -11.38 -21.46
N ILE A 106 -18.77 -10.14 -21.00
CA ILE A 106 -19.86 -9.15 -21.05
C ILE A 106 -20.30 -8.90 -22.50
N GLN A 107 -19.35 -8.76 -23.43
CA GLN A 107 -19.68 -8.46 -24.82
C GLN A 107 -20.26 -9.68 -25.54
N LEU A 108 -19.77 -10.88 -25.26
CA LEU A 108 -20.36 -12.13 -25.74
C LEU A 108 -21.78 -12.32 -25.20
N TRP A 109 -22.01 -11.99 -23.92
CA TRP A 109 -23.33 -11.98 -23.30
C TRP A 109 -24.29 -11.03 -24.01
N ARG A 110 -23.84 -9.80 -24.31
CA ARG A 110 -24.62 -8.82 -25.06
C ARG A 110 -25.04 -9.36 -26.43
N LEU A 111 -24.09 -9.91 -27.19
CA LEU A 111 -24.37 -10.48 -28.53
C LEU A 111 -25.38 -11.63 -28.45
N TRP A 112 -25.27 -12.47 -27.42
CA TRP A 112 -26.22 -13.56 -27.18
C TRP A 112 -27.65 -13.07 -26.98
N LEU A 113 -27.84 -12.03 -26.16
CA LEU A 113 -29.15 -11.44 -25.91
C LEU A 113 -29.77 -10.81 -27.17
N MET A 114 -28.95 -10.31 -28.09
CA MET A 114 -29.43 -9.69 -29.33
C MET A 114 -29.80 -10.72 -30.41
N GLU A 115 -29.05 -11.81 -30.53
CA GLU A 115 -29.23 -12.78 -31.63
C GLU A 115 -30.25 -13.89 -31.29
N PHE A 116 -30.37 -14.31 -30.02
CA PHE A 116 -31.20 -15.46 -29.64
C PHE A 116 -32.45 -15.04 -28.86
N PRO A 117 -33.66 -15.11 -29.46
CA PRO A 117 -34.88 -14.70 -28.80
C PRO A 117 -35.23 -15.63 -27.63
N HIS A 118 -35.65 -15.04 -26.51
CA HIS A 118 -36.03 -15.73 -25.26
C HIS A 118 -37.28 -16.62 -25.37
N THR A 119 -37.84 -16.85 -26.56
CA THR A 119 -39.01 -17.70 -26.74
C THR A 119 -38.68 -19.19 -26.61
N GLN A 120 -37.47 -19.64 -26.94
CA GLN A 120 -37.10 -21.04 -26.77
C GLN A 120 -36.66 -21.36 -25.33
N ARG A 121 -37.11 -22.51 -24.79
CA ARG A 121 -36.88 -22.94 -23.40
C ARG A 121 -35.40 -23.07 -23.04
N GLN A 122 -34.59 -23.60 -23.96
CA GLN A 122 -33.15 -23.76 -23.76
C GLN A 122 -32.45 -22.42 -23.56
N TYR A 123 -32.68 -21.44 -24.43
CA TYR A 123 -32.05 -20.12 -24.34
C TYR A 123 -32.49 -19.34 -23.09
N ARG A 124 -33.74 -19.51 -22.64
CA ARG A 124 -34.21 -18.93 -21.36
C ARG A 124 -33.44 -19.42 -20.14
N LEU A 125 -33.14 -20.72 -20.06
CA LEU A 125 -32.40 -21.28 -18.93
C LEU A 125 -30.96 -20.73 -18.91
N TRP A 126 -30.30 -20.73 -20.07
CA TRP A 126 -28.95 -20.15 -20.22
C TRP A 126 -28.91 -18.68 -19.84
N THR A 127 -29.88 -17.88 -20.29
CA THR A 127 -30.05 -16.48 -19.88
C THR A 127 -30.10 -16.35 -18.36
N ARG A 128 -30.95 -17.12 -17.68
CA ARG A 128 -31.07 -17.07 -16.21
C ARG A 128 -29.78 -17.43 -15.49
N VAL A 129 -29.14 -18.52 -15.89
CA VAL A 129 -27.89 -18.98 -15.25
C VAL A 129 -26.81 -17.92 -15.36
N ALA A 130 -26.57 -17.36 -16.53
CA ALA A 130 -25.51 -16.38 -16.67
C ALA A 130 -25.88 -15.00 -16.09
N THR A 131 -27.16 -14.62 -16.01
CA THR A 131 -27.55 -13.46 -15.19
C THR A 131 -27.27 -13.68 -13.70
N LEU A 132 -27.49 -14.89 -13.17
CA LEU A 132 -27.15 -15.21 -11.77
C LEU A 132 -25.63 -15.17 -11.53
N LEU A 133 -24.84 -15.73 -12.46
CA LEU A 133 -23.37 -15.68 -12.39
C LEU A 133 -22.84 -14.25 -12.49
N ALA A 134 -23.40 -13.42 -13.37
CA ALA A 134 -23.06 -12.00 -13.44
C ALA A 134 -23.42 -11.26 -12.15
N ALA A 135 -24.60 -11.52 -11.58
CA ALA A 135 -25.01 -10.94 -10.29
C ALA A 135 -24.05 -11.35 -9.16
N LEU A 136 -23.60 -12.60 -9.14
CA LEU A 136 -22.60 -13.08 -8.18
C LEU A 136 -21.26 -12.34 -8.32
N LEU A 137 -20.77 -12.14 -9.55
CA LEU A 137 -19.53 -11.41 -9.82
C LEU A 137 -19.64 -9.91 -9.47
N ILE A 138 -20.80 -9.30 -9.72
CA ILE A 138 -21.05 -7.91 -9.32
C ILE A 138 -21.08 -7.81 -7.79
N TYR A 139 -21.77 -8.73 -7.12
CA TYR A 139 -21.84 -8.77 -5.66
C TYR A 139 -20.46 -8.91 -5.03
N SER A 140 -19.62 -9.83 -5.52
CA SER A 140 -18.25 -9.99 -5.01
C SER A 140 -17.40 -8.76 -5.26
N TRP A 141 -17.52 -8.12 -6.43
CA TRP A 141 -16.82 -6.87 -6.74
C TRP A 141 -17.23 -5.72 -5.81
N VAL A 142 -18.53 -5.58 -5.52
CA VAL A 142 -19.05 -4.56 -4.60
C VAL A 142 -18.50 -4.79 -3.19
N LEU A 143 -18.50 -6.03 -2.68
CA LEU A 143 -17.90 -6.35 -1.39
C LEU A 143 -16.40 -6.05 -1.37
N GLY A 144 -15.66 -6.48 -2.40
CA GLY A 144 -14.22 -6.26 -2.51
C GLY A 144 -13.84 -4.78 -2.65
N SER A 145 -14.74 -3.94 -3.17
CA SER A 145 -14.50 -2.50 -3.32
C SER A 145 -14.31 -1.78 -1.98
N GLY A 146 -14.99 -2.21 -0.92
CA GLY A 146 -14.82 -1.66 0.43
C GLY A 146 -13.39 -1.83 0.93
N GLU A 147 -12.86 -3.05 0.82
CA GLU A 147 -11.47 -3.34 1.17
C GLU A 147 -10.47 -2.66 0.24
N ALA A 148 -10.81 -2.48 -1.04
CA ALA A 148 -9.96 -1.78 -2.00
C ALA A 148 -9.84 -0.29 -1.66
N LEU A 149 -10.93 0.34 -1.19
CA LEU A 149 -10.91 1.73 -0.73
C LEU A 149 -10.09 1.91 0.55
N THR A 150 -10.18 0.99 1.50
CA THR A 150 -9.36 1.04 2.72
C THR A 150 -7.87 0.86 2.40
N ASP A 151 -7.54 -0.08 1.51
CA ASP A 151 -6.16 -0.27 1.05
C ASP A 151 -5.64 0.93 0.26
N GLY A 152 -6.47 1.51 -0.61
CA GLY A 152 -6.13 2.71 -1.36
C GLY A 152 -5.79 3.88 -0.43
N ARG A 153 -6.56 4.07 0.65
CA ARG A 153 -6.27 5.08 1.68
C ARG A 153 -4.96 4.79 2.41
N ARG A 154 -4.71 3.54 2.81
CA ARG A 154 -3.46 3.13 3.45
C ARG A 154 -2.26 3.40 2.54
N VAL A 155 -2.31 2.97 1.28
CA VAL A 155 -1.24 3.18 0.30
C VAL A 155 -1.01 4.68 0.03
N ALA A 156 -2.08 5.48 -0.01
CA ALA A 156 -1.95 6.93 -0.15
C ALA A 156 -1.21 7.56 1.04
N LEU A 157 -1.52 7.14 2.27
CA LEU A 157 -0.84 7.58 3.49
C LEU A 157 0.63 7.14 3.51
N GLU A 158 0.93 5.88 3.20
CA GLU A 158 2.30 5.37 3.11
C GLU A 158 3.13 6.13 2.07
N ARG A 159 2.53 6.46 0.92
CA ARG A 159 3.18 7.27 -0.12
C ARG A 159 3.41 8.72 0.32
N ALA A 160 2.49 9.31 1.07
CA ALA A 160 2.67 10.66 1.63
C ALA A 160 3.83 10.68 2.64
N THR A 161 3.88 9.70 3.54
CA THR A 161 4.99 9.49 4.48
C THR A 161 6.32 9.29 3.75
N GLY A 162 6.33 8.42 2.74
CA GLY A 162 7.52 8.18 1.91
C GLY A 162 7.98 9.43 1.16
N LYS A 163 7.06 10.25 0.66
CA LYS A 163 7.37 11.55 0.05
C LYS A 163 8.08 12.46 1.05
N ALA A 164 7.54 12.60 2.26
CA ALA A 164 8.16 13.41 3.32
C ALA A 164 9.57 12.91 3.64
N CYS A 165 9.77 11.59 3.80
CA CYS A 165 11.09 10.99 4.01
C CYS A 165 12.10 11.34 2.90
N LEU A 166 11.65 11.39 1.64
CA LEU A 166 12.52 11.74 0.51
C LEU A 166 12.87 13.23 0.46
N GLU A 167 11.94 14.12 0.83
CA GLU A 167 12.17 15.56 0.82
C GLU A 167 13.18 15.98 1.89
N VAL A 168 13.17 15.28 3.02
CA VAL A 168 14.08 15.55 4.14
C VAL A 168 15.34 14.70 4.12
N LEU A 169 15.52 13.85 3.09
CA LEU A 169 16.64 12.91 2.98
C LEU A 169 18.02 13.55 3.24
N PRO A 170 18.34 14.77 2.72
CA PRO A 170 19.63 15.41 2.99
C PRO A 170 19.91 15.71 4.47
N LEU A 171 18.87 15.76 5.30
CA LEU A 171 18.98 16.00 6.74
C LEU A 171 19.00 14.71 7.57
N LEU A 172 18.81 13.54 6.97
CA LEU A 172 18.78 12.27 7.69
C LEU A 172 20.20 11.71 7.86
N VAL A 173 20.64 11.52 9.10
CA VAL A 173 21.88 10.79 9.41
C VAL A 173 21.70 9.32 9.02
N SER A 174 22.65 8.71 8.33
CA SER A 174 22.54 7.29 7.94
C SER A 174 22.69 6.37 9.15
N ASN A 175 21.59 5.83 9.66
CA ASN A 175 21.56 4.84 10.74
C ASN A 175 20.26 4.01 10.69
N SER A 176 20.15 2.98 11.55
CA SER A 176 18.99 2.09 11.59
C SER A 176 17.66 2.81 11.91
N ASN A 177 17.67 3.87 12.71
CA ASN A 177 16.46 4.60 13.11
C ASN A 177 15.90 5.46 11.97
N THR A 178 16.76 6.12 11.19
CA THR A 178 16.35 6.93 10.03
C THR A 178 16.10 6.08 8.79
N ASP A 179 16.78 4.93 8.66
CA ASP A 179 16.57 3.95 7.59
C ASP A 179 15.14 3.42 7.57
N ARG A 180 14.48 3.32 8.73
CA ARG A 180 13.04 3.01 8.83
C ARG A 180 12.17 3.96 8.02
N CYS A 181 12.55 5.24 7.86
CA CYS A 181 11.84 6.19 7.02
C CYS A 181 11.88 5.73 5.54
N LEU A 182 13.06 5.34 5.06
CA LEU A 182 13.31 4.96 3.67
C LEU A 182 12.82 3.54 3.34
N GLN A 183 12.74 2.66 4.34
CA GLN A 183 12.15 1.32 4.21
C GLN A 183 10.67 1.37 3.77
N THR A 184 9.96 2.48 4.01
CA THR A 184 8.60 2.70 3.47
C THR A 184 8.57 2.67 1.94
N LEU A 185 9.67 3.06 1.29
CA LEU A 185 9.78 3.20 -0.16
C LEU A 185 10.38 1.97 -0.81
N TYR A 186 11.41 1.40 -0.16
CA TYR A 186 12.09 0.22 -0.65
C TYR A 186 12.77 -0.53 0.49
N PRO A 187 12.78 -1.88 0.51
CA PRO A 187 13.37 -2.66 1.61
C PRO A 187 14.85 -2.37 1.89
N ALA A 188 15.59 -1.87 0.90
CA ALA A 188 17.00 -1.52 1.02
C ALA A 188 17.21 0.02 0.96
N PRO A 189 17.38 0.71 2.11
CA PRO A 189 17.56 2.16 2.19
C PRO A 189 18.73 2.69 1.36
N GLY A 190 19.84 1.95 1.28
CA GLY A 190 21.01 2.33 0.47
C GLY A 190 20.68 2.48 -1.02
N VAL A 191 19.79 1.63 -1.55
CA VAL A 191 19.31 1.73 -2.93
C VAL A 191 18.49 3.00 -3.13
N VAL A 192 17.71 3.40 -2.14
CA VAL A 192 16.94 4.66 -2.17
C VAL A 192 17.90 5.85 -2.22
N ARG A 193 18.92 5.89 -1.35
CA ARG A 193 19.92 6.97 -1.33
C ARG A 193 20.66 7.10 -2.67
N GLN A 194 21.19 5.99 -3.18
CA GLN A 194 21.92 5.97 -4.45
C GLN A 194 21.06 6.46 -5.62
N ARG A 195 19.81 5.97 -5.72
CA ARG A 195 18.89 6.39 -6.78
C ARG A 195 18.51 7.86 -6.66
N MET A 196 18.43 8.37 -5.44
CA MET A 196 18.12 9.78 -5.19
C MET A 196 19.24 10.70 -5.65
N GLU A 197 20.51 10.34 -5.43
CA GLU A 197 21.65 11.06 -5.97
C GLU A 197 21.62 11.09 -7.50
N THR A 198 21.32 9.95 -8.14
CA THR A 198 21.15 9.88 -9.60
C THR A 198 20.03 10.80 -10.08
N LEU A 199 18.87 10.79 -9.43
CA LEU A 199 17.73 11.65 -9.78
C LEU A 199 18.06 13.14 -9.65
N GLN A 200 18.86 13.50 -8.65
CA GLN A 200 19.35 14.87 -8.47
C GLN A 200 20.31 15.28 -9.60
N GLN A 201 21.28 14.41 -9.93
CA GLN A 201 22.25 14.64 -10.99
C GLN A 201 21.59 14.80 -12.37
N LEU A 202 20.52 14.04 -12.62
CA LEU A 202 19.72 14.13 -13.85
C LEU A 202 18.78 15.34 -13.89
N GLY A 203 18.66 16.12 -12.80
CA GLY A 203 17.71 17.23 -12.70
C GLY A 203 16.24 16.81 -12.68
N TRP A 204 15.94 15.52 -12.49
CA TRP A 204 14.57 15.00 -12.44
C TRP A 204 13.88 15.29 -11.10
N ARG A 205 14.66 15.67 -10.09
CA ARG A 205 14.14 16.13 -8.80
C ARG A 205 15.09 17.12 -8.15
N SER A 206 14.55 18.28 -7.77
CA SER A 206 15.23 19.22 -6.88
C SER A 206 14.88 18.90 -5.42
N PHE A 207 15.90 18.90 -4.56
CA PHE A 207 15.72 18.76 -3.12
C PHE A 207 15.88 20.12 -2.46
N LEU A 208 15.07 20.39 -1.45
CA LEU A 208 15.17 21.62 -0.67
C LEU A 208 16.49 21.59 0.09
N THR A 209 17.45 22.41 -0.34
CA THR A 209 18.72 22.63 0.36
C THR A 209 18.56 23.54 1.57
N ALA A 210 17.52 24.38 1.60
CA ALA A 210 17.17 25.23 2.72
C ALA A 210 15.71 25.00 3.13
N MET A 211 15.50 24.32 4.27
CA MET A 211 14.18 24.18 4.88
C MET A 211 13.99 25.22 5.99
N ALA A 212 12.79 25.78 6.09
CA ALA A 212 12.43 26.71 7.15
C ALA A 212 12.23 25.96 8.48
N TRP A 213 12.67 26.55 9.59
CA TRP A 213 12.52 25.98 10.93
C TRP A 213 11.70 26.93 11.79
N SER A 214 10.65 26.41 12.43
CA SER A 214 9.78 27.13 13.36
C SER A 214 9.97 26.56 14.78
N PRO A 215 10.98 27.05 15.53
CA PRO A 215 11.26 26.57 16.88
C PRO A 215 10.19 26.98 17.90
N HIS A 216 9.49 28.09 17.63
CA HIS A 216 8.44 28.63 18.50
C HIS A 216 7.16 28.84 17.69
N PRO A 217 6.39 27.77 17.40
CA PRO A 217 5.14 27.91 16.68
C PRO A 217 4.07 28.60 17.54
N THR A 218 3.26 29.44 16.91
CA THR A 218 2.13 30.13 17.56
C THR A 218 1.01 29.16 17.95
N GLN A 219 0.83 28.08 17.18
CA GLN A 219 -0.11 27.01 17.46
C GLN A 219 0.63 25.77 17.96
N THR A 220 -0.04 24.93 18.75
CA THR A 220 0.52 23.65 19.21
C THR A 220 0.36 22.57 18.14
N TYR A 221 1.47 21.94 17.74
CA TYR A 221 1.50 20.84 16.75
C TYR A 221 1.67 19.46 17.40
N GLY A 222 1.88 19.39 18.70
CA GLY A 222 2.05 18.13 19.43
C GLY A 222 3.00 18.27 20.61
N TYR A 223 3.18 17.15 21.32
CA TYR A 223 4.03 17.03 22.50
C TYR A 223 4.86 15.74 22.46
N ILE A 224 6.02 15.78 23.12
CA ILE A 224 6.69 14.60 23.64
C ILE A 224 6.09 14.33 25.02
N ASP A 225 5.38 13.21 25.17
CA ASP A 225 4.76 12.79 26.42
C ASP A 225 5.76 11.99 27.28
N GLN A 226 6.59 11.16 26.63
CA GLN A 226 7.56 10.30 27.29
C GLN A 226 8.92 10.34 26.58
N PRO A 227 10.02 10.46 27.34
CA PRO A 227 10.06 10.83 28.75
C PRO A 227 9.63 12.29 28.96
N ALA A 228 9.12 12.59 30.15
CA ALA A 228 8.68 13.93 30.50
C ALA A 228 9.86 14.92 30.50
N THR A 229 9.56 16.19 30.21
CA THR A 229 10.57 17.26 30.27
C THR A 229 10.84 17.63 31.72
N THR A 230 12.03 17.27 32.21
CA THR A 230 12.50 17.53 33.58
C THR A 230 13.77 18.37 33.58
N SER A 231 14.03 19.05 34.69
CA SER A 231 15.28 19.82 34.89
C SER A 231 16.52 18.93 35.06
N GLN A 232 16.33 17.69 35.52
CA GLN A 232 17.39 16.70 35.64
C GLN A 232 17.39 15.76 34.43
N PRO A 233 18.57 15.40 33.89
CA PRO A 233 18.67 14.43 32.80
C PRO A 233 18.22 13.04 33.24
N MET A 234 17.42 12.38 32.40
CA MET A 234 17.12 10.97 32.55
C MET A 234 18.37 10.15 32.22
N LEU A 235 18.76 9.28 33.15
CA LEU A 235 19.89 8.39 32.99
C LEU A 235 19.47 7.14 32.24
N ILE A 236 20.18 6.81 31.17
CA ILE A 236 19.94 5.59 30.39
C ILE A 236 21.21 4.75 30.39
N ARG A 237 21.04 3.45 30.63
CA ARG A 237 22.14 2.48 30.61
C ARG A 237 22.03 1.59 29.37
N PRO A 238 23.09 1.46 28.55
CA PRO A 238 23.17 0.42 27.55
C PRO A 238 22.90 -0.96 28.16
N PRO A 239 22.35 -1.93 27.41
CA PRO A 239 21.91 -1.85 26.01
C PRO A 239 20.45 -1.36 25.86
N HIS A 240 19.81 -0.85 26.92
CA HIS A 240 18.38 -0.54 26.91
C HIS A 240 18.05 0.59 25.92
N PRO A 241 17.11 0.40 24.98
CA PRO A 241 16.70 1.47 24.07
C PRO A 241 15.95 2.58 24.83
N LEU A 242 16.06 3.81 24.32
CA LEU A 242 15.24 4.94 24.75
C LEU A 242 13.93 4.93 23.97
N THR A 243 12.80 4.81 24.67
CA THR A 243 11.48 5.00 24.08
C THR A 243 11.08 6.47 24.17
N LEU A 244 10.85 7.10 23.01
CA LEU A 244 10.19 8.39 22.91
C LEU A 244 8.76 8.17 22.44
N ALA A 245 7.80 8.77 23.13
CA ALA A 245 6.40 8.71 22.72
C ALA A 245 5.71 10.05 22.91
N GLY A 246 4.67 10.27 22.12
CA GLY A 246 3.88 11.48 22.19
C GLY A 246 2.80 11.52 21.13
N TRP A 247 2.37 12.72 20.79
CA TRP A 247 1.40 12.94 19.71
C TRP A 247 1.79 14.13 18.85
N ALA A 248 1.34 14.11 17.60
CA ALA A 248 1.60 15.13 16.62
C ALA A 248 0.37 15.33 15.72
N ILE A 249 0.21 16.54 15.21
CA ILE A 249 -0.84 16.91 14.25
C ILE A 249 -0.28 17.83 13.17
N LEU A 250 -0.94 17.83 12.02
CA LEU A 250 -0.80 18.85 10.98
C LEU A 250 -2.15 19.57 10.85
N PRO A 251 -2.32 20.78 11.41
CA PRO A 251 -3.61 21.47 11.42
C PRO A 251 -4.19 21.71 10.02
N ASN A 252 -3.31 21.91 9.04
CA ASN A 252 -3.63 22.27 7.65
C ASN A 252 -3.47 21.10 6.67
N SER A 253 -3.41 19.85 7.15
CA SER A 253 -3.23 18.67 6.31
C SER A 253 -3.90 17.45 6.92
N ASP A 254 -4.50 16.61 6.08
CA ASP A 254 -5.04 15.30 6.49
C ASP A 254 -3.97 14.19 6.48
N GLN A 255 -2.71 14.56 6.21
CA GLN A 255 -1.59 13.63 6.25
C GLN A 255 -1.25 13.23 7.68
N GLN A 256 -0.83 11.98 7.85
CA GLN A 256 -0.24 11.54 9.11
C GLN A 256 1.10 12.24 9.31
N PRO A 257 1.34 12.84 10.49
CA PRO A 257 2.60 13.51 10.77
C PRO A 257 3.72 12.48 10.89
N VAL A 258 4.86 12.81 10.30
CA VAL A 258 6.13 12.14 10.55
C VAL A 258 6.93 13.03 11.51
N VAL A 259 7.40 12.43 12.59
CA VAL A 259 8.15 13.13 13.63
C VAL A 259 9.63 12.82 13.47
N PHE A 260 10.44 13.86 13.41
CA PHE A 260 11.88 13.80 13.25
C PHE A 260 12.57 14.30 14.52
N PHE A 261 13.64 13.63 14.93
CA PHE A 261 14.35 13.97 16.17
C PHE A 261 15.73 14.54 15.88
N THR A 262 16.07 15.65 16.52
CA THR A 262 17.40 16.26 16.50
C THR A 262 18.01 16.28 17.89
N GLN A 263 19.33 16.28 17.98
CA GLN A 263 20.07 16.44 19.23
C GLN A 263 20.51 17.89 19.39
N ASN A 264 20.21 18.49 20.55
CA ASN A 264 20.59 19.87 20.86
C ASN A 264 20.16 20.83 19.72
N ALA A 265 21.05 21.74 19.31
CA ALA A 265 20.80 22.68 18.21
C ALA A 265 21.13 22.14 16.81
N GLN A 266 21.42 20.84 16.67
CA GLN A 266 21.76 20.26 15.37
C GLN A 266 20.55 20.28 14.42
N LYS A 267 20.80 20.54 13.15
CA LYS A 267 19.78 20.53 12.08
C LYS A 267 19.82 19.24 11.25
N VAL A 268 20.26 18.14 11.88
CA VAL A 268 20.27 16.80 11.29
C VAL A 268 19.46 15.87 12.17
N PHE A 269 18.74 14.95 11.53
CA PHE A 269 17.85 14.02 12.21
C PHE A 269 18.55 12.68 12.43
N PHE A 270 18.55 12.24 13.68
CA PHE A 270 19.17 10.97 14.08
C PHE A 270 18.14 9.85 14.27
N ALA A 271 16.85 10.18 14.34
CA ALA A 271 15.76 9.22 14.44
C ALA A 271 14.47 9.78 13.84
N VAL A 272 13.53 8.88 13.52
CA VAL A 272 12.20 9.19 12.96
C VAL A 272 11.13 8.33 13.62
N ALA A 273 10.01 8.93 14.01
CA ALA A 273 8.79 8.22 14.40
C ALA A 273 7.68 8.43 13.36
N ARG A 274 6.91 7.38 13.09
CA ARG A 274 5.70 7.49 12.29
C ARG A 274 4.52 7.75 13.22
N GLY A 275 3.73 8.77 12.91
CA GLY A 275 2.40 8.93 13.48
C GLY A 275 1.45 7.86 12.98
N GLY A 276 0.22 7.86 13.51
CA GLY A 276 -0.84 6.95 13.06
C GLY A 276 -1.28 5.93 14.11
N MET A 277 -0.77 5.99 15.34
CA MET A 277 -1.29 5.19 16.47
C MET A 277 -2.57 5.82 17.02
N ASP A 278 -3.46 4.99 17.54
CA ASP A 278 -4.77 5.42 18.01
C ASP A 278 -4.65 6.42 19.18
N SER A 279 -5.44 7.49 19.12
CA SER A 279 -5.41 8.62 20.05
C SER A 279 -6.79 9.27 20.20
N PRO A 280 -7.80 8.55 20.73
CA PRO A 280 -9.14 9.07 20.92
C PRO A 280 -9.17 10.26 21.89
N ASP A 281 -8.23 10.30 22.83
CA ASP A 281 -7.99 11.39 23.77
C ASP A 281 -7.61 12.69 23.05
N VAL A 282 -6.69 12.63 22.08
CA VAL A 282 -6.27 13.78 21.27
C VAL A 282 -7.42 14.28 20.40
N ALA A 283 -8.17 13.37 19.77
CA ALA A 283 -9.34 13.72 18.97
C ALA A 283 -10.40 14.45 19.80
N LYS A 284 -10.65 13.97 21.03
CA LYS A 284 -11.60 14.59 21.97
C LYS A 284 -11.12 15.97 22.41
N ALA A 285 -9.85 16.10 22.80
CA ALA A 285 -9.27 17.36 23.29
C ALA A 285 -9.24 18.45 22.21
N LEU A 286 -9.00 18.07 20.96
CA LEU A 286 -8.94 19.00 19.82
C LEU A 286 -10.25 19.12 19.05
N GLY A 287 -11.32 18.45 19.50
CA GLY A 287 -12.66 18.53 18.89
C GLY A 287 -12.73 18.03 17.45
N SER A 288 -11.87 17.09 17.04
CA SER A 288 -11.84 16.60 15.65
C SER A 288 -11.45 15.14 15.54
N ALA A 289 -12.33 14.34 14.93
CA ALA A 289 -12.10 12.91 14.68
C ALA A 289 -10.86 12.62 13.81
N ARG A 290 -10.40 13.60 13.02
CA ARG A 290 -9.19 13.47 12.18
C ARG A 290 -7.92 13.19 12.98
N TYR A 291 -7.89 13.62 14.25
CA TYR A 291 -6.76 13.40 15.15
C TYR A 291 -6.91 12.14 16.00
N GLY A 292 -7.82 11.24 15.62
CA GLY A 292 -7.99 9.94 16.29
C GLY A 292 -6.80 9.00 16.10
N ARG A 293 -5.83 9.35 15.24
CA ARG A 293 -4.62 8.57 14.94
C ARG A 293 -3.36 9.45 14.89
N SER A 294 -3.12 10.20 15.96
CA SER A 294 -2.07 11.22 16.07
C SER A 294 -0.90 10.83 16.97
N ARG A 295 -1.00 9.69 17.69
CA ARG A 295 0.10 9.22 18.54
C ARG A 295 1.23 8.63 17.70
N TRP A 296 2.45 8.76 18.22
CA TRP A 296 3.67 8.21 17.66
C TRP A 296 4.56 7.65 18.77
N GLU A 297 5.41 6.70 18.40
CA GLU A 297 6.41 6.10 19.27
C GLU A 297 7.67 5.80 18.45
N ALA A 298 8.84 6.00 19.06
CA ALA A 298 10.12 5.63 18.50
C ALA A 298 11.03 5.02 19.57
N GLU A 299 11.62 3.90 19.22
CA GLU A 299 12.71 3.28 19.98
C GLU A 299 14.05 3.74 19.39
N ILE A 300 14.91 4.29 20.23
CA ILE A 300 16.21 4.81 19.87
C ILE A 300 17.29 3.99 20.55
N LEU A 301 18.15 3.37 19.76
CA LEU A 301 19.32 2.67 20.27
C LEU A 301 20.29 3.63 20.97
N THR A 302 20.68 3.30 22.20
CA THR A 302 21.58 4.11 23.04
C THR A 302 22.94 4.38 22.42
N GLY A 303 23.45 3.47 21.58
CA GLY A 303 24.70 3.68 20.84
C GLY A 303 24.69 4.85 19.84
N THR A 304 23.53 5.44 19.55
CA THR A 304 23.41 6.65 18.71
C THR A 304 23.39 7.96 19.50
N LEU A 305 23.36 7.87 20.84
CA LEU A 305 23.35 9.02 21.74
C LEU A 305 24.76 9.26 22.30
N PRO A 306 25.20 10.52 22.46
CA PRO A 306 26.48 10.80 23.09
C PRO A 306 26.42 10.55 24.60
N LEU A 307 27.58 10.35 25.23
CA LEU A 307 27.72 10.21 26.70
C LEU A 307 27.39 11.51 27.45
N ALA A 308 27.47 12.66 26.78
CA ALA A 308 27.13 13.95 27.35
C ALA A 308 25.60 14.15 27.46
N PRO A 309 25.12 14.93 28.46
CA PRO A 309 23.72 15.33 28.52
C PRO A 309 23.25 15.96 27.20
N THR A 310 22.16 15.45 26.66
CA THR A 310 21.64 15.83 25.35
C THR A 310 20.16 16.16 25.44
N VAL A 311 19.78 17.33 24.90
CA VAL A 311 18.39 17.72 24.74
C VAL A 311 17.86 17.09 23.46
N ILE A 312 16.77 16.36 23.55
CA ILE A 312 16.09 15.82 22.38
C ILE A 312 14.98 16.77 21.96
N ASN A 313 15.03 17.21 20.71
CA ASN A 313 13.98 18.02 20.10
C ASN A 313 13.21 17.19 19.08
N ALA A 314 11.88 17.26 19.11
CA ALA A 314 11.01 16.63 18.12
C ALA A 314 10.42 17.67 17.17
N TRP A 315 10.32 17.32 15.90
CA TRP A 315 9.88 18.19 14.82
C TRP A 315 8.90 17.46 13.92
N VAL A 316 7.84 18.14 13.49
CA VAL A 316 6.95 17.66 12.43
C VAL A 316 7.27 18.41 11.15
N TYR A 317 7.31 17.68 10.03
CA TYR A 317 7.46 18.28 8.71
C TYR A 317 6.09 18.62 8.11
N ASP A 318 5.84 19.90 7.85
CA ASP A 318 4.69 20.37 7.08
C ASP A 318 5.10 20.51 5.61
N SER A 319 4.76 19.52 4.78
CA SER A 319 5.13 19.50 3.36
C SER A 319 4.46 20.63 2.55
N ASN A 320 3.31 21.13 2.99
CA ASN A 320 2.58 22.18 2.28
C ASN A 320 3.28 23.53 2.44
N GLN A 321 3.88 23.76 3.61
CA GLN A 321 4.63 24.99 3.92
C GLN A 321 6.14 24.80 3.86
N GLN A 322 6.61 23.59 3.54
CA GLN A 322 8.02 23.21 3.45
C GLN A 322 8.83 23.63 4.70
N LYS A 323 8.24 23.44 5.88
CA LYS A 323 8.83 23.88 7.15
C LYS A 323 8.81 22.77 8.20
N PHE A 324 9.80 22.79 9.07
CA PHE A 324 9.80 22.01 10.30
C PHE A 324 9.19 22.82 11.43
N VAL A 325 8.26 22.21 12.15
CA VAL A 325 7.61 22.82 13.30
C VAL A 325 7.97 22.03 14.55
N LYS A 326 8.50 22.72 15.56
CA LYS A 326 8.92 22.09 16.80
C LYS A 326 7.71 21.62 17.60
N LEU A 327 7.77 20.39 18.11
CA LEU A 327 6.84 19.90 19.11
C LEU A 327 7.23 20.44 20.49
N LYS A 328 6.26 20.47 21.41
CA LYS A 328 6.52 20.82 22.80
C LYS A 328 7.14 19.63 23.54
N GLY A 329 7.97 19.94 24.53
CA GLY A 329 8.73 18.94 25.28
C GLY A 329 10.16 18.80 24.76
N GLU A 330 11.10 18.80 25.70
CA GLU A 330 12.55 18.81 25.45
C GLU A 330 13.25 17.92 26.50
N PRO A 331 13.01 16.60 26.50
CA PRO A 331 13.61 15.73 27.50
C PRO A 331 15.14 15.76 27.39
N GLN A 332 15.79 15.82 28.54
CA GLN A 332 17.24 15.75 28.67
C GLN A 332 17.65 14.32 28.99
N ILE A 333 18.56 13.76 28.21
CA ILE A 333 19.01 12.38 28.33
C ILE A 333 20.52 12.36 28.56
N LYS A 334 21.00 11.50 29.46
CA LYS A 334 22.42 11.23 29.66
C LYS A 334 22.67 9.72 29.66
N VAL A 335 23.52 9.25 28.75
CA VAL A 335 23.96 7.85 28.72
C VAL A 335 25.04 7.64 29.79
N VAL A 336 24.92 6.59 30.58
CA VAL A 336 25.91 6.21 31.60
C VAL A 336 26.65 4.96 31.12
N GLU A 337 27.96 4.94 31.28
CA GLU A 337 28.79 3.76 30.96
C GLU A 337 28.38 2.55 31.81
N GLU A 338 28.50 1.35 31.24
CA GLU A 338 28.37 0.09 31.96
C GLU A 338 29.53 0.01 32.97
N SER A 339 29.20 -0.16 34.26
CA SER A 339 30.17 -0.35 35.35
C SER A 339 30.65 -1.79 35.43
#